data_AF-A0A1Y1HMN8-F1
#
_entry.id   AF-A0A1Y1HMN8-F1
#
_cell.length_a   1.000
_cell.length_b   1.000
_cell.length_c   1.000
_cell.angle_alpha   90.00
_cell.angle_beta   90.00
_cell.angle_gamma   90.00
#
_symmetry.space_group_name_H-M   'P 1'
#
loop_
_entity.id
_entity.type
_entity.pdbx_description
1 polymer ?
#
loop_
_entity_poly.entity_id
_entity_poly.type
_entity_poly.pdbx_seq_one_letter_code
_entity_poly.pdbx_strand_id
1 'polypeptide(L)'
;MERAVQAVEDSDSLSGKYCYFPRDLGLNTYGGDVSCLQQFLSHEGYFSEEPTGFYGTQTKDAVAKWQKASGIEPAEGYMGYPTRLAYAKRCKLPTAEQMRAVEASLDNDNVSEKLCIDVYSAPDESGTELCETRCVRTNEQKVHACREACQVAYSKACNKAFPAGKTFPEGADYKACLRKLPSVCKKTCAHYE
;
A
#
# COMPACT_ATOMS: atom_id res chain seq x y z
N MET A 1 -23.01 -33.27 -0.16
CA MET A 1 -22.94 -31.82 0.13
C MET A 1 -21.92 -31.65 1.24
N GLU A 2 -20.64 -31.72 0.89
CA GLU A 2 -19.56 -31.67 1.89
C GLU A 2 -19.02 -30.25 2.02
N ARG A 3 -19.15 -29.73 3.23
CA ARG A 3 -18.52 -28.51 3.73
C ARG A 3 -17.01 -28.71 3.72
N ALA A 4 -16.30 -27.98 2.87
CA ALA A 4 -14.84 -27.91 2.91
C ALA A 4 -14.40 -26.63 3.64
N VAL A 5 -13.94 -26.86 4.87
CA VAL A 5 -12.76 -26.29 5.53
C VAL A 5 -12.56 -24.77 5.57
N GLN A 6 -12.66 -24.29 6.81
CA GLN A 6 -12.13 -23.07 7.40
C GLN A 6 -10.75 -22.64 6.83
N ALA A 7 -10.71 -21.45 6.23
CA ALA A 7 -9.55 -20.56 6.24
C ALA A 7 -10.06 -19.13 6.49
N VAL A 8 -10.38 -18.83 7.75
CA VAL A 8 -10.44 -17.44 8.23
C VAL A 8 -9.02 -16.99 8.47
N GLU A 9 -8.28 -16.78 7.38
CA GLU A 9 -7.14 -15.86 7.42
C GLU A 9 -7.75 -14.47 7.21
N ASP A 10 -7.83 -13.69 8.29
CA ASP A 10 -8.26 -12.28 8.37
C ASP A 10 -8.68 -11.66 7.03
N SER A 11 -9.96 -11.76 6.65
CA SER A 11 -10.46 -11.23 5.38
C SER A 11 -10.23 -9.72 5.25
N ASP A 12 -10.01 -9.02 6.36
CA ASP A 12 -9.62 -7.62 6.38
C ASP A 12 -8.16 -7.41 5.92
N SER A 13 -7.23 -8.28 6.31
CA SER A 13 -5.80 -8.14 5.99
C SER A 13 -5.51 -8.28 4.49
N LEU A 14 -6.36 -8.97 3.73
CA LEU A 14 -6.19 -9.18 2.28
C LEU A 14 -7.13 -8.29 1.43
N SER A 15 -7.99 -7.49 2.07
CA SER A 15 -9.00 -6.69 1.36
C SER A 15 -8.42 -5.51 0.56
N GLY A 16 -7.13 -5.20 0.73
CA GLY A 16 -6.49 -4.04 0.14
C GLY A 16 -7.12 -2.70 0.55
N LYS A 17 -7.99 -2.67 1.56
CA LYS A 17 -8.56 -1.44 2.14
C LYS A 17 -7.54 -0.59 2.89
N TYR A 18 -6.40 -1.19 3.22
CA TYR A 18 -5.30 -0.57 3.96
C TYR A 18 -4.18 -0.06 3.04
N CYS A 19 -4.35 -0.16 1.72
CA CYS A 19 -3.36 0.32 0.78
C CYS A 19 -3.37 1.84 0.69
N TYR A 20 -2.19 2.42 0.56
CA TYR A 20 -2.02 3.83 0.24
C TYR A 20 -1.29 3.98 -1.08
N PHE A 21 -1.67 4.99 -1.85
CA PHE A 21 -1.09 5.25 -3.17
C PHE A 21 -0.47 6.65 -3.17
N PRO A 22 0.78 6.81 -2.66
CA PRO A 22 1.42 8.12 -2.54
C PRO A 22 1.83 8.70 -3.90
N ARG A 23 2.08 7.81 -4.87
CA ARG A 23 2.48 8.13 -6.24
C ARG A 23 1.50 7.57 -7.26
N ASP A 24 1.60 8.05 -8.48
CA ASP A 24 0.88 7.44 -9.59
C ASP A 24 1.45 6.06 -9.95
N LEU A 25 0.56 5.14 -10.35
CA LEU A 25 0.90 3.78 -10.78
C LEU A 25 0.41 3.56 -12.21
N GLY A 26 1.22 2.86 -12.99
CA GLY A 26 0.94 2.57 -14.40
C GLY A 26 1.90 1.52 -14.94
N LEU A 27 1.81 1.25 -16.25
CA LEU A 27 2.64 0.23 -16.90
C LEU A 27 4.13 0.36 -16.54
N ASN A 28 4.76 -0.79 -16.31
CA ASN A 28 6.18 -0.94 -15.96
C ASN A 28 6.58 -0.39 -14.58
N THR A 29 5.64 0.13 -13.79
CA THR A 29 5.91 0.43 -12.38
C THR A 29 5.91 -0.86 -11.55
N TYR A 30 6.66 -0.87 -10.46
CA TYR A 30 6.69 -1.99 -9.51
C TYR A 30 6.82 -1.46 -8.09
N GLY A 31 6.49 -2.29 -7.10
CA GLY A 31 6.54 -1.93 -5.69
C GLY A 31 5.49 -2.62 -4.85
N GLY A 32 5.57 -2.44 -3.53
CA GLY A 32 4.53 -2.91 -2.62
C GLY A 32 3.21 -2.15 -2.76
N ASP A 33 3.23 -0.90 -3.24
CA ASP A 33 2.01 -0.18 -3.63
C ASP A 33 1.29 -0.86 -4.80
N VAL A 34 2.01 -1.35 -5.81
CA VAL A 34 1.44 -2.15 -6.90
C VAL A 34 0.89 -3.48 -6.40
N SER A 35 1.61 -4.18 -5.52
CA SER A 35 1.12 -5.45 -4.93
C SER A 35 -0.15 -5.22 -4.10
N CYS A 36 -0.17 -4.14 -3.32
CA CYS A 36 -1.33 -3.77 -2.52
C CYS A 36 -2.53 -3.42 -3.42
N LEU A 37 -2.31 -2.67 -4.50
CA LEU A 37 -3.34 -2.42 -5.51
C LEU A 37 -3.89 -3.71 -6.13
N GLN A 38 -3.02 -4.66 -6.47
CA GLN A 38 -3.42 -5.96 -7.03
C GLN A 38 -4.26 -6.77 -6.05
N GLN A 39 -3.93 -6.74 -4.75
CA GLN A 39 -4.73 -7.37 -3.69
C GLN A 39 -6.11 -6.71 -3.57
N PHE A 40 -6.17 -5.37 -3.54
CA PHE A 40 -7.42 -4.63 -3.55
C PHE A 40 -8.31 -4.98 -4.74
N LEU A 41 -7.75 -4.95 -5.95
CA LEU A 41 -8.49 -5.27 -7.17
C LEU A 41 -8.94 -6.73 -7.19
N SER A 42 -8.16 -7.64 -6.59
CA SER A 42 -8.55 -9.05 -6.47
C SER A 42 -9.73 -9.22 -5.51
N HIS A 43 -9.68 -8.54 -4.36
CA HIS A 43 -10.78 -8.52 -3.41
C HIS A 43 -12.07 -7.94 -4.00
N GLU A 44 -11.97 -6.88 -4.81
CA GLU A 44 -13.12 -6.29 -5.49
C GLU A 44 -13.54 -7.06 -6.77
N GLY A 45 -12.86 -8.16 -7.12
CA GLY A 45 -13.22 -9.03 -8.25
C GLY A 45 -12.76 -8.56 -9.63
N TYR A 46 -11.84 -7.59 -9.70
CA TYR A 46 -11.29 -7.06 -10.96
C TYR A 46 -9.95 -7.70 -11.37
N PHE A 47 -9.25 -8.37 -10.44
CA PHE A 47 -7.94 -8.99 -10.68
C PHE A 47 -7.90 -10.46 -10.25
N SER A 48 -7.62 -11.36 -11.19
CA SER A 48 -7.69 -12.83 -10.98
C SER A 48 -6.32 -13.49 -10.78
N GLU A 49 -5.24 -12.73 -10.94
CA GLU A 49 -3.88 -13.24 -10.92
C GLU A 49 -3.26 -13.08 -9.53
N GLU A 50 -2.13 -13.75 -9.28
CA GLU A 50 -1.38 -13.54 -8.05
C GLU A 50 -0.77 -12.11 -8.04
N PRO A 51 -0.92 -11.35 -6.94
CA PRO A 51 -0.23 -10.07 -6.76
C PRO A 51 1.29 -10.24 -6.86
N THR A 52 1.88 -9.65 -7.89
CA THR A 52 3.32 -9.76 -8.19
C THR A 52 4.11 -8.54 -7.71
N GLY A 53 3.43 -7.42 -7.46
CA GLY A 53 4.10 -6.14 -7.28
C GLY A 53 4.63 -5.52 -8.57
N PHE A 54 4.33 -6.09 -9.74
CA PHE A 54 4.65 -5.52 -11.05
C PHE A 54 3.39 -5.11 -11.80
N TYR A 55 3.37 -3.88 -12.31
CA TYR A 55 2.22 -3.30 -13.00
C TYR A 55 2.31 -3.62 -14.50
N GLY A 56 1.83 -4.81 -14.85
CA GLY A 56 1.72 -5.26 -16.24
C GLY A 56 0.37 -4.91 -16.88
N THR A 57 0.14 -5.46 -18.07
CA THR A 57 -1.12 -5.33 -18.80
C THR A 57 -2.32 -5.84 -18.00
N GLN A 58 -2.17 -6.96 -17.30
CA GLN A 58 -3.25 -7.52 -16.47
C GLN A 58 -3.68 -6.56 -15.35
N THR A 59 -2.73 -5.85 -14.72
CA THR A 59 -3.03 -4.84 -13.70
C THR A 59 -3.67 -3.61 -14.32
N LYS A 60 -3.18 -3.15 -15.48
CA LYS A 60 -3.80 -2.05 -16.23
C LYS A 60 -5.27 -2.35 -16.53
N ASP A 61 -5.57 -3.54 -17.05
CA ASP A 61 -6.92 -3.94 -17.42
C ASP A 61 -7.84 -4.04 -16.19
N ALA A 62 -7.33 -4.53 -15.06
CA ALA A 62 -8.07 -4.57 -13.80
C ALA A 62 -8.38 -3.16 -13.27
N VAL A 63 -7.42 -2.23 -13.32
CA VAL A 63 -7.66 -0.82 -12.94
C VAL A 63 -8.66 -0.17 -13.87
N ALA A 64 -8.59 -0.41 -15.18
CA ALA A 64 -9.54 0.12 -16.16
C ALA A 64 -10.98 -0.35 -15.85
N LYS A 65 -11.16 -1.64 -15.52
CA LYS A 65 -12.46 -2.18 -15.12
C LYS A 65 -12.98 -1.53 -13.83
N TRP A 66 -12.12 -1.40 -12.82
CA TRP A 66 -12.48 -0.74 -11.56
C TRP A 66 -12.82 0.74 -11.77
N GLN A 67 -12.07 1.45 -12.61
CA GLN A 67 -12.32 2.85 -12.97
C GLN A 67 -13.70 3.02 -13.60
N LYS A 68 -14.02 2.19 -14.58
CA LYS A 68 -15.33 2.18 -15.24
C LYS A 68 -16.46 1.92 -14.24
N ALA A 69 -16.30 0.95 -13.35
CA ALA A 69 -17.28 0.65 -12.31
C ALA A 69 -17.41 1.78 -11.27
N SER A 70 -16.35 2.57 -11.07
CA SER A 70 -16.30 3.69 -10.14
C SER A 70 -16.66 5.04 -10.79
N GLY A 71 -17.05 5.06 -12.07
CA GLY A 71 -17.42 6.29 -12.79
C GLY A 71 -16.25 7.24 -13.05
N ILE A 72 -15.03 6.72 -13.19
CA ILE A 72 -13.80 7.49 -13.42
C ILE A 72 -13.48 7.47 -14.92
N GLU A 73 -13.34 8.66 -15.52
CA GLU A 73 -13.00 8.83 -16.92
C GLU A 73 -11.71 9.67 -17.11
N PRO A 74 -10.83 9.31 -18.06
CA PRO A 74 -10.93 8.14 -18.92
C PRO A 74 -10.52 6.85 -18.18
N ALA A 75 -11.27 5.76 -18.39
CA ALA A 75 -11.00 4.45 -17.77
C ALA A 75 -9.85 3.68 -18.47
N GLU A 76 -8.65 4.26 -18.48
CA GLU A 76 -7.48 3.76 -19.23
C GLU A 76 -6.55 2.84 -18.44
N GLY A 77 -6.88 2.56 -17.17
CA GLY A 77 -6.08 1.71 -16.31
C GLY A 77 -4.83 2.40 -15.75
N TYR A 78 -4.82 3.73 -15.69
CA TYR A 78 -3.77 4.52 -15.03
C TYR A 78 -4.22 4.98 -13.64
N MET A 79 -3.44 4.66 -12.61
CA MET A 79 -3.71 5.02 -11.21
C MET A 79 -3.23 6.45 -10.90
N GLY A 80 -3.68 7.43 -11.69
CA GLY A 80 -3.41 8.85 -11.49
C GLY A 80 -4.23 9.46 -10.35
N TYR A 81 -4.08 10.78 -10.13
CA TYR A 81 -4.76 11.49 -9.05
C TYR A 81 -6.28 11.23 -8.93
N PRO A 82 -7.10 11.29 -10.01
CA PRO A 82 -8.53 11.03 -9.90
C PRO A 82 -8.84 9.61 -9.40
N THR A 83 -8.10 8.63 -9.91
CA THR A 83 -8.20 7.22 -9.54
C THR A 83 -7.84 6.99 -8.08
N ARG A 84 -6.72 7.58 -7.63
CA ARG A 84 -6.26 7.51 -6.23
C ARG A 84 -7.23 8.20 -5.27
N LEU A 85 -7.81 9.33 -5.67
CA LEU A 85 -8.81 10.05 -4.89
C LEU A 85 -10.10 9.22 -4.73
N ALA A 86 -10.59 8.62 -5.81
CA ALA A 86 -11.76 7.77 -5.75
C ALA A 86 -11.54 6.55 -4.85
N TYR A 87 -10.36 5.94 -4.91
CA TYR A 87 -9.97 4.84 -4.03
C TYR A 87 -9.97 5.30 -2.56
N ALA A 88 -9.32 6.42 -2.25
CA ALA A 88 -9.26 6.96 -0.89
C ALA A 88 -10.68 7.23 -0.35
N LYS A 89 -11.56 7.84 -1.15
CA LYS A 89 -12.96 8.06 -0.78
C LYS A 89 -13.71 6.75 -0.51
N ARG A 90 -13.57 5.75 -1.39
CA ARG A 90 -14.19 4.42 -1.26
C ARG A 90 -13.77 3.71 0.03
N CYS A 91 -12.51 3.88 0.42
CA CYS A 91 -11.92 3.30 1.63
C CYS A 91 -11.99 4.22 2.87
N LYS A 92 -12.61 5.40 2.77
CA LYS A 92 -12.68 6.43 3.83
C LYS A 92 -11.30 6.85 4.37
N LEU A 93 -10.32 6.92 3.49
CA LEU A 93 -8.95 7.34 3.79
C LEU A 93 -8.77 8.84 3.53
N PRO A 94 -7.82 9.50 4.22
CA PRO A 94 -7.34 10.83 3.85
C PRO A 94 -6.94 10.90 2.36
N THR A 95 -7.23 12.03 1.73
CA THR A 95 -6.88 12.26 0.34
C THR A 95 -5.41 12.66 0.20
N ALA A 96 -4.81 12.42 -0.96
CA ALA A 96 -3.44 12.84 -1.25
C ALA A 96 -3.25 14.37 -1.10
N GLU A 97 -4.28 15.17 -1.31
CA GLU A 97 -4.27 16.62 -1.07
C GLU A 97 -4.20 16.94 0.43
N GLN A 98 -5.00 16.26 1.25
CA GLN A 98 -4.97 16.41 2.71
C GLN A 98 -3.59 16.06 3.27
N MET A 99 -2.95 15.01 2.75
CA MET A 99 -1.60 14.58 3.17
C MET A 99 -0.50 15.53 2.68
N ARG A 100 -0.52 15.96 1.41
CA ARG A 100 0.44 16.95 0.86
C ARG A 100 0.41 18.29 1.59
N ALA A 101 -0.78 18.75 1.99
CA ALA A 101 -0.92 19.98 2.76
C ALA A 101 -0.24 19.88 4.14
N VAL A 102 -0.07 18.69 4.72
CA VAL A 102 0.64 18.52 5.99
C VAL A 102 2.15 18.63 5.80
N GLU A 103 2.68 18.01 4.74
CA GLU A 103 4.10 18.01 4.38
C GLU A 103 4.58 19.40 3.94
N ALA A 104 3.83 20.10 3.08
CA ALA A 104 4.14 21.47 2.65
C ALA A 104 4.12 22.49 3.80
N SER A 105 3.48 22.14 4.93
CA SER A 105 3.49 22.97 6.12
C SER A 105 4.70 22.69 7.03
N LEU A 106 5.62 21.77 6.68
CA LEU A 106 6.78 21.42 7.52
C LEU A 106 7.88 22.49 7.52
N ASP A 107 7.82 23.42 6.56
CA ASP A 107 8.73 24.58 6.47
C ASP A 107 8.28 25.79 7.30
N ASN A 108 7.16 25.69 8.02
CA ASN A 108 6.61 26.76 8.86
C ASN A 108 6.63 26.28 10.32
N ASP A 109 7.15 27.10 11.23
CA ASP A 109 7.54 26.80 12.64
C ASP A 109 6.46 26.18 13.57
N ASN A 110 5.30 25.78 13.06
CA ASN A 110 4.22 25.16 13.81
C ASN A 110 4.19 23.62 13.67
N VAL A 111 5.36 22.97 13.83
CA VAL A 111 5.47 21.50 13.90
C VAL A 111 4.75 20.95 15.14
N SER A 112 4.58 21.76 16.19
CA SER A 112 3.91 21.40 17.45
C SER A 112 2.43 21.04 17.35
N GLU A 113 1.74 21.45 16.28
CA GLU A 113 0.34 21.08 16.04
C GLU A 113 0.17 19.80 15.20
N LYS A 114 1.28 19.17 14.80
CA LYS A 114 1.26 17.97 13.96
C LYS A 114 1.58 16.72 14.77
N LEU A 115 0.93 15.65 14.37
CA LEU A 115 1.12 14.31 14.93
C LEU A 115 1.91 13.52 13.89
N CYS A 116 3.23 13.44 14.08
CA CYS A 116 4.12 12.68 13.21
C CYS A 116 4.30 11.26 13.74
N ILE A 117 4.16 10.29 12.84
CA ILE A 117 4.35 8.88 13.10
C ILE A 117 5.59 8.41 12.35
N ASP A 118 6.57 7.92 13.11
CA ASP A 118 7.74 7.25 12.57
C ASP A 118 7.51 5.75 12.54
N VAL A 119 7.71 5.13 11.38
CA VAL A 119 7.67 3.68 11.23
C VAL A 119 8.99 3.19 10.69
N TYR A 120 9.54 2.19 11.37
CA TYR A 120 10.80 1.55 11.06
C TYR A 120 10.53 0.18 10.42
N SER A 121 11.25 -0.16 9.36
CA SER A 121 11.31 -1.54 8.88
C SER A 121 12.04 -2.40 9.90
N ALA A 122 11.84 -3.73 9.82
CA ALA A 122 12.74 -4.65 10.52
C ALA A 122 14.20 -4.38 10.09
N PRO A 123 15.18 -4.50 11.00
CA PRO A 123 16.59 -4.35 10.67
C PRO A 123 17.02 -5.47 9.72
N ASP A 124 17.89 -5.13 8.77
CA ASP A 124 18.56 -6.13 7.95
C ASP A 124 19.74 -6.80 8.68
N GLU A 125 20.45 -7.70 8.00
CA GLU A 125 21.61 -8.41 8.57
C GLU A 125 22.74 -7.48 9.02
N SER A 126 22.81 -6.25 8.48
CA SER A 126 23.77 -5.22 8.88
C SER A 126 23.26 -4.34 10.03
N GLY A 127 22.06 -4.60 10.53
CA GLY A 127 21.39 -3.77 11.54
C GLY A 127 20.81 -2.47 10.96
N THR A 128 20.72 -2.31 9.64
CA THR A 128 20.16 -1.11 9.02
C THR A 128 18.64 -1.21 8.97
N GLU A 129 17.96 -0.20 9.52
CA GLU A 129 16.52 -0.01 9.44
C GLU A 129 16.17 1.06 8.40
N LEU A 130 15.01 0.94 7.76
CA LEU A 130 14.47 1.94 6.85
C LEU A 130 13.30 2.64 7.53
N CYS A 131 13.45 3.95 7.74
CA CYS A 131 12.48 4.77 8.45
C CYS A 131 11.62 5.55 7.46
N GLU A 132 10.32 5.64 7.75
CA GLU A 132 9.39 6.52 7.06
C GLU A 132 8.60 7.32 8.08
N THR A 133 8.53 8.63 7.89
CA THR A 133 7.76 9.54 8.73
C THR A 133 6.54 10.01 7.96
N ARG A 134 5.36 9.93 8.57
CA ARG A 134 4.14 10.57 8.06
C ARG A 134 3.49 11.40 9.14
N CYS A 135 3.18 12.65 8.80
CA CYS A 135 2.57 13.59 9.72
C CYS A 135 1.10 13.81 9.35
N VAL A 136 0.25 13.93 10.36
CA VAL A 136 -1.18 14.21 10.24
C VAL A 136 -1.60 15.31 11.21
N ARG A 137 -2.83 15.83 11.04
CA ARG A 137 -3.36 16.93 11.89
C ARG A 137 -4.23 16.45 13.03
N THR A 138 -4.83 15.27 12.92
CA THR A 138 -5.80 14.78 13.91
C THR A 138 -5.43 13.38 14.40
N ASN A 139 -5.90 13.01 15.59
CA ASN A 139 -5.62 11.69 16.17
C ASN A 139 -6.23 10.56 15.33
N GLU A 140 -7.40 10.80 14.72
CA GLU A 140 -8.13 9.84 13.90
C GLU A 140 -7.35 9.47 12.62
N GLN A 141 -6.39 10.30 12.21
CA GLN A 141 -5.55 10.08 11.04
C GLN A 141 -4.25 9.33 11.36
N LYS A 142 -3.90 9.10 12.63
CA LYS A 142 -2.62 8.47 13.02
C LYS A 142 -2.47 7.06 12.46
N VAL A 143 -3.52 6.26 12.50
CA VAL A 143 -3.51 4.89 11.95
C VAL A 143 -3.23 4.90 10.45
N HIS A 144 -3.74 5.90 9.74
CA HIS A 144 -3.49 6.08 8.32
C HIS A 144 -2.03 6.45 8.05
N ALA A 145 -1.51 7.45 8.78
CA ALA A 145 -0.12 7.87 8.70
C ALA A 145 0.83 6.69 8.92
N CYS A 146 0.56 5.89 9.96
CA CYS A 146 1.32 4.70 10.28
C CYS A 146 1.29 3.67 9.14
N ARG A 147 0.11 3.35 8.61
CA ARG A 147 -0.02 2.33 7.56
C ARG A 147 0.67 2.75 6.27
N GLU A 148 0.58 4.03 5.89
CA GLU A 148 1.33 4.57 4.75
C GLU A 148 2.84 4.46 4.99
N ALA A 149 3.33 4.95 6.13
CA ALA A 149 4.74 4.89 6.49
C ALA A 149 5.25 3.45 6.46
N CYS A 150 4.50 2.52 7.07
CA CYS A 150 4.81 1.11 7.07
C CYS A 150 4.87 0.52 5.65
N GLN A 151 3.87 0.80 4.81
CA GLN A 151 3.84 0.29 3.44
C GLN A 151 5.09 0.73 2.68
N VAL A 152 5.49 1.99 2.80
CA VAL A 152 6.68 2.53 2.12
C VAL A 152 7.95 1.90 2.69
N ALA A 153 8.13 1.90 4.01
CA ALA A 153 9.31 1.35 4.69
C ALA A 153 9.50 -0.13 4.35
N TYR A 154 8.41 -0.92 4.45
CA TYR A 154 8.42 -2.34 4.17
C TYR A 154 8.69 -2.65 2.69
N SER A 155 8.10 -1.88 1.78
CA SER A 155 8.39 -2.01 0.34
C SER A 155 9.86 -1.73 0.03
N LYS A 156 10.45 -0.70 0.65
CA LYS A 156 11.88 -0.41 0.50
C LYS A 156 12.75 -1.53 1.08
N ALA A 157 12.34 -2.12 2.20
CA ALA A 157 13.04 -3.27 2.78
C ALA A 157 12.99 -4.49 1.84
N CYS A 158 11.83 -4.80 1.24
CA CYS A 158 11.73 -5.85 0.23
C CYS A 158 12.58 -5.56 -1.01
N ASN A 159 12.61 -4.32 -1.50
CA ASN A 159 13.47 -3.94 -2.64
C ASN A 159 14.96 -4.12 -2.30
N LYS A 160 15.37 -3.77 -1.08
CA LYS A 160 16.75 -3.93 -0.60
C LYS A 160 17.13 -5.40 -0.43
N ALA A 161 16.21 -6.22 0.08
CA ALA A 161 16.41 -7.66 0.28
C ALA A 161 16.43 -8.44 -1.03
N PHE A 162 15.70 -7.99 -2.05
CA PHE A 162 15.56 -8.68 -3.34
C PHE A 162 15.94 -7.78 -4.54
N PRO A 163 17.22 -7.35 -4.65
CA PRO A 163 17.67 -6.57 -5.79
C PRO A 163 17.58 -7.34 -7.11
N ALA A 164 17.29 -6.62 -8.19
CA ALA A 164 17.17 -7.19 -9.53
C ALA A 164 18.46 -7.89 -9.98
N GLY A 165 18.32 -9.00 -10.71
CA GLY A 165 19.44 -9.76 -11.26
C GLY A 165 20.20 -10.65 -10.26
N LYS A 166 19.68 -10.80 -9.03
CA LYS A 166 20.20 -11.76 -8.04
C LYS A 166 19.33 -13.01 -7.99
N THR A 167 19.96 -14.14 -7.65
CA THR A 167 19.29 -15.42 -7.38
C THR A 167 19.12 -15.58 -5.87
N PHE A 168 18.01 -16.19 -5.48
CA PHE A 168 17.63 -16.39 -4.08
C PHE A 168 17.26 -17.86 -3.84
N PRO A 169 17.34 -18.34 -2.59
CA PRO A 169 16.86 -19.67 -2.23
C PRO A 169 15.40 -19.91 -2.64
N GLU A 170 15.04 -21.16 -2.88
CA GLU A 170 13.67 -21.54 -3.26
C GLU A 170 12.64 -21.03 -2.23
N GLY A 171 11.59 -20.35 -2.72
CA GLY A 171 10.55 -19.74 -1.88
C GLY A 171 10.90 -18.38 -1.27
N ALA A 172 12.15 -17.94 -1.35
CA ALA A 172 12.55 -16.57 -1.00
C ALA A 172 12.54 -15.70 -2.26
N ASP A 173 11.43 -15.00 -2.49
CA ASP A 173 11.34 -14.05 -3.59
C ASP A 173 10.68 -12.73 -3.17
N TYR A 174 10.81 -11.74 -4.05
CA TYR A 174 10.24 -10.42 -3.86
C TYR A 174 8.72 -10.44 -3.60
N LYS A 175 7.98 -11.35 -4.25
CA LYS A 175 6.53 -11.49 -4.06
C LYS A 175 6.22 -12.07 -2.69
N ALA A 176 6.98 -13.06 -2.23
CA ALA A 176 6.89 -13.65 -0.90
C ALA A 176 7.13 -12.61 0.21
N CYS A 177 8.07 -11.69 -0.02
CA CYS A 177 8.27 -10.53 0.85
C CYS A 177 7.01 -9.65 0.89
N LEU A 178 6.55 -9.17 -0.27
CA LEU A 178 5.40 -8.26 -0.36
C LEU A 178 4.08 -8.87 0.14
N ARG A 179 3.89 -10.20 0.06
CA ARG A 179 2.71 -10.89 0.60
C ARG A 179 2.52 -10.69 2.10
N LYS A 180 3.60 -10.43 2.85
CA LYS A 180 3.54 -10.20 4.30
C LYS A 180 3.17 -8.77 4.67
N LEU A 181 3.31 -7.81 3.75
CA LEU A 181 3.14 -6.38 3.99
C LEU A 181 1.83 -6.05 4.74
N PRO A 182 0.64 -6.52 4.33
CA PRO A 182 -0.59 -6.14 5.02
C PRO A 182 -0.62 -6.59 6.49
N SER A 183 -0.20 -7.83 6.75
CA SER A 183 -0.18 -8.40 8.10
C SER A 183 0.84 -7.70 9.01
N VAL A 184 2.00 -7.33 8.45
CA VAL A 184 3.05 -6.60 9.18
C VAL A 184 2.53 -5.21 9.52
N CYS A 185 2.00 -4.47 8.54
CA CYS A 185 1.52 -3.12 8.77
C CYS A 185 0.29 -3.05 9.67
N LYS A 186 -0.61 -4.04 9.64
CA LYS A 186 -1.69 -4.16 10.61
C LYS A 186 -1.15 -4.28 12.04
N LYS A 187 -0.19 -5.17 12.27
CA LYS A 187 0.42 -5.37 13.60
C LYS A 187 1.19 -4.14 14.07
N THR A 188 2.02 -3.56 13.19
CA THR A 188 2.83 -2.37 13.51
C THR A 188 1.99 -1.16 13.88
N CYS A 189 0.78 -1.04 13.32
CA CYS A 189 -0.07 0.13 13.51
C CYS A 189 -1.26 -0.10 14.43
N ALA A 190 -1.35 -1.26 15.09
CA ALA A 190 -2.50 -1.65 15.90
C ALA A 190 -2.73 -0.73 17.11
N HIS A 191 -1.70 -0.05 17.63
CA HIS A 191 -1.83 0.89 18.74
C HIS A 191 -2.45 2.24 18.36
N TYR A 192 -2.73 2.46 17.08
CA TYR A 192 -3.46 3.65 16.58
C TYR A 192 -4.92 3.35 16.20
N GLU A 193 -5.37 2.10 16.33
CA GLU A 193 -6.78 1.68 16.13
C GLU A 193 -7.61 1.88 17.40
#